data_AF-A0A957U4A5-F1
#
_entry.id   AF-A0A957U4A5-F1
#
_cell.length_a   1.000
_cell.length_b   1.000
_cell.length_c   1.000
_cell.angle_alpha   90.00
_cell.angle_beta   90.00
_cell.angle_gamma   90.00
#
_symmetry.space_group_name_H-M   'P 1'
#
loop_
_entity.id
_entity.type
_entity.pdbx_description
1 polymer ?
#
loop_
_entity_poly.entity_id
_entity_poly.type
_entity_poly.pdbx_seq_one_letter_code
_entity_poly.pdbx_strand_id
1 'polypeptide(L)'
;MRLASLVPDEIPVEIWDENLYDLPLDTIKEGDLVGITAMTVTIEGAESIARRAMKQGAGVVVGGVHATLMPEHTATFAHSVMVGEGYFTWQQLIQDFAAEGIRGMKPLYED
;
A
#
# COMPACT_ATOMS: atom_id res chain seq x y z
N MET A 1 -0.80 -9.03 -8.69
CA MET A 1 0.42 -9.85 -8.96
C MET A 1 1.53 -9.11 -9.71
N ARG A 2 1.28 -8.25 -10.71
CA ARG A 2 2.35 -7.57 -11.46
C ARG A 2 3.29 -6.69 -10.63
N LEU A 3 2.81 -5.98 -9.60
CA LEU A 3 3.69 -5.13 -8.78
C LEU A 3 4.64 -5.95 -7.88
N ALA A 4 4.24 -7.15 -7.47
CA ALA A 4 5.10 -8.02 -6.67
C ALA A 4 6.38 -8.42 -7.41
N SER A 5 6.32 -8.59 -8.75
CA SER A 5 7.51 -8.93 -9.55
C SER A 5 8.47 -7.76 -9.77
N LEU A 6 8.12 -6.55 -9.31
CA LEU A 6 9.00 -5.36 -9.39
C LEU A 6 9.76 -5.11 -8.10
N VAL A 7 9.46 -5.89 -7.05
CA VAL A 7 10.14 -5.83 -5.76
C VAL A 7 11.49 -6.55 -5.89
N PRO A 8 12.59 -5.98 -5.35
CA PRO A 8 13.88 -6.66 -5.26
C PRO A 8 13.76 -8.04 -4.60
N ASP A 9 14.47 -9.05 -5.11
CA ASP A 9 14.39 -10.44 -4.67
C ASP A 9 14.78 -10.64 -3.19
N GLU A 10 15.56 -9.71 -2.63
CA GLU A 10 15.99 -9.73 -1.23
C GLU A 10 14.85 -9.36 -0.25
N ILE A 11 13.78 -8.76 -0.73
CA ILE A 11 12.63 -8.35 0.08
C ILE A 11 11.57 -9.46 0.00
N PRO A 12 11.21 -10.10 1.12
CA PRO A 12 10.14 -11.09 1.11
C PRO A 12 8.80 -10.43 0.81
N VAL A 13 8.03 -11.02 -0.11
CA VAL A 13 6.71 -10.53 -0.51
C VAL A 13 5.65 -11.57 -0.19
N GLU A 14 4.61 -11.13 0.52
CA GLU A 14 3.38 -11.89 0.72
C GLU A 14 2.23 -11.21 -0.02
N ILE A 15 1.33 -12.01 -0.60
CA ILE A 15 0.12 -11.53 -1.27
C ILE A 15 -1.07 -12.15 -0.57
N TRP A 16 -1.97 -11.31 -0.09
CA TRP A 16 -3.24 -11.74 0.50
C TRP A 16 -4.42 -11.30 -0.37
N ASP A 17 -5.44 -12.13 -0.45
CA ASP A 17 -6.71 -11.85 -1.15
C ASP A 17 -7.86 -12.03 -0.16
N GLU A 18 -8.48 -10.91 0.23
CA GLU A 18 -9.57 -10.88 1.19
C GLU A 18 -10.83 -11.62 0.72
N ASN A 19 -10.98 -11.87 -0.58
CA ASN A 19 -12.12 -12.62 -1.12
C ASN A 19 -11.96 -14.13 -0.91
N LEU A 20 -10.75 -14.60 -0.61
CA LEU A 20 -10.45 -16.01 -0.50
C LEU A 20 -10.28 -16.44 0.97
N TYR A 21 -9.66 -15.60 1.79
CA TYR A 21 -9.30 -15.93 3.17
C TYR A 21 -9.37 -14.72 4.09
N ASP A 22 -9.49 -15.00 5.38
CA ASP A 22 -9.27 -13.98 6.41
C ASP A 22 -7.83 -13.46 6.34
N LEU A 23 -7.67 -12.14 6.40
CA LEU A 23 -6.36 -11.50 6.35
C LEU A 23 -5.64 -11.65 7.70
N PRO A 24 -4.39 -12.14 7.73
CA PRO A 24 -3.62 -12.30 8.96
C PRO A 24 -3.03 -10.97 9.44
N LEU A 25 -3.87 -9.93 9.62
CA LEU A 25 -3.44 -8.56 9.93
C LEU A 25 -2.73 -8.41 11.29
N ASP A 26 -2.79 -9.43 12.14
CA ASP A 26 -2.04 -9.54 13.39
C ASP A 26 -0.57 -9.95 13.20
N THR A 27 -0.19 -10.45 12.02
CA THR A 27 1.20 -10.78 11.70
C THR A 27 2.02 -9.60 11.21
N ILE A 28 1.35 -8.50 10.82
CA ILE A 28 1.97 -7.23 10.41
C ILE A 28 2.73 -6.62 11.59
N LYS A 29 3.94 -6.13 11.33
CA LYS A 29 4.86 -5.56 12.32
C LYS A 29 5.34 -4.17 11.91
N GLU A 30 5.95 -3.49 12.86
CA GLU A 30 6.68 -2.26 12.62
C GLU A 30 7.82 -2.50 11.61
N GLY A 31 7.91 -1.63 10.61
CA GLY A 31 8.88 -1.76 9.52
C GLY A 31 8.37 -2.50 8.29
N ASP A 32 7.20 -3.13 8.34
CA ASP A 32 6.56 -3.69 7.14
C ASP A 32 6.02 -2.59 6.22
N LEU A 33 5.94 -2.88 4.92
CA LEU A 33 5.28 -2.04 3.92
C LEU A 33 4.06 -2.76 3.36
N VAL A 34 2.87 -2.20 3.58
CA VAL A 34 1.60 -2.77 3.12
C VAL A 34 1.09 -1.99 1.91
N GLY A 35 1.04 -2.66 0.76
CA GLY A 35 0.40 -2.16 -0.45
C GLY A 35 -1.02 -2.71 -0.57
N ILE A 36 -2.02 -1.82 -0.66
CA ILE A 36 -3.43 -2.18 -0.78
C ILE A 36 -3.93 -1.73 -2.15
N THR A 37 -4.58 -2.63 -2.90
CA THR A 37 -5.27 -2.28 -4.14
C THR A 37 -6.78 -2.29 -3.90
N ALA A 38 -7.48 -1.22 -4.28
CA ALA A 38 -8.90 -1.09 -4.02
C ALA A 38 -9.67 -0.50 -5.21
N MET A 39 -10.93 -0.93 -5.32
CA MET A 39 -11.95 -0.30 -6.16
C MET A 39 -12.89 0.50 -5.28
N THR A 40 -13.73 1.36 -5.88
CA THR A 40 -14.70 2.15 -5.11
C THR A 40 -15.61 1.30 -4.24
N VAL A 41 -15.97 0.10 -4.69
CA VAL A 41 -16.84 -0.81 -3.93
C VAL A 41 -16.13 -1.49 -2.76
N THR A 42 -14.79 -1.52 -2.72
CA THR A 42 -14.01 -2.14 -1.64
C THR A 42 -13.25 -1.13 -0.79
N ILE A 43 -13.45 0.18 -1.02
CA ILE A 43 -12.62 1.22 -0.39
C ILE A 43 -12.78 1.28 1.13
N GLU A 44 -13.97 1.02 1.66
CA GLU A 44 -14.20 0.98 3.11
C GLU A 44 -13.43 -0.16 3.79
N GLY A 45 -13.35 -1.32 3.12
CA GLY A 45 -12.53 -2.45 3.56
C GLY A 45 -11.04 -2.11 3.53
N ALA A 46 -10.58 -1.50 2.43
CA ALA A 46 -9.21 -1.02 2.30
C ALA A 46 -8.83 -0.01 3.38
N GLU A 47 -9.73 0.93 3.73
CA GLU A 47 -9.53 1.87 4.84
C GLU A 47 -9.38 1.15 6.18
N SER A 48 -10.24 0.17 6.46
CA SER A 48 -10.17 -0.63 7.69
C SER A 48 -8.83 -1.38 7.82
N ILE A 49 -8.38 -2.00 6.72
CA ILE A 49 -7.10 -2.70 6.63
C ILE A 49 -5.94 -1.70 6.83
N ALA A 50 -5.97 -0.57 6.12
CA ALA A 50 -4.96 0.48 6.22
C ALA A 50 -4.80 0.96 7.66
N ARG A 51 -5.90 1.32 8.33
CA ARG A 51 -5.87 1.78 9.73
C ARG A 51 -5.31 0.73 10.68
N ARG A 52 -5.63 -0.55 10.47
CA ARG A 52 -5.09 -1.64 11.30
C ARG A 52 -3.60 -1.86 11.06
N ALA A 53 -3.15 -1.85 9.80
CA ALA A 53 -1.73 -1.96 9.46
C ALA A 53 -0.92 -0.78 10.03
N MET A 54 -1.41 0.45 9.89
CA MET A 54 -0.78 1.65 10.46
C MET A 54 -0.68 1.57 11.99
N LYS A 55 -1.69 1.01 12.66
CA LYS A 55 -1.66 0.81 14.13
C LYS A 55 -0.55 -0.16 14.56
N GLN A 56 -0.13 -1.08 13.70
CA GLN A 56 1.00 -1.98 13.95
C GLN A 56 2.37 -1.35 13.61
N GLY A 57 2.40 -0.10 13.12
CA GLY A 57 3.64 0.60 12.75
C GLY A 57 4.11 0.34 11.32
N ALA A 58 3.28 -0.26 10.46
CA ALA A 58 3.62 -0.48 9.06
C ALA A 58 3.45 0.79 8.21
N GLY A 59 4.29 0.93 7.19
CA GLY A 59 4.04 1.85 6.07
C GLY A 59 2.84 1.38 5.27
N VAL A 60 2.01 2.30 4.78
CA VAL A 60 0.78 1.96 4.06
C VAL A 60 0.65 2.82 2.82
N VAL A 61 0.51 2.15 1.67
CA VAL A 61 0.15 2.79 0.41
C VAL A 61 -1.08 2.14 -0.18
N VAL A 62 -1.98 2.98 -0.67
CA VAL A 62 -3.21 2.53 -1.33
C VAL A 62 -3.18 2.96 -2.79
N GLY A 63 -3.39 2.00 -3.68
CA GLY A 63 -3.50 2.18 -5.12
C GLY A 63 -4.79 1.56 -5.68
N GLY A 64 -4.86 1.48 -7.01
CA GLY A 64 -6.02 0.93 -7.72
C GLY A 64 -7.00 2.01 -8.17
N VAL A 65 -8.11 1.58 -8.77
CA VAL A 65 -9.03 2.47 -9.50
C VAL A 65 -9.56 3.59 -8.62
N HIS A 66 -9.88 3.32 -7.35
CA HIS A 66 -10.37 4.37 -6.46
C HIS A 66 -9.29 5.39 -6.11
N ALA A 67 -8.08 4.93 -5.79
CA ALA A 67 -6.95 5.81 -5.48
C ALA A 67 -6.62 6.74 -6.64
N THR A 68 -6.69 6.24 -7.88
CA THR A 68 -6.48 7.04 -9.09
C THR A 68 -7.58 8.09 -9.31
N LEU A 69 -8.85 7.74 -9.11
CA LEU A 69 -9.97 8.64 -9.39
C LEU A 69 -10.28 9.61 -8.23
N MET A 70 -9.99 9.21 -7.00
CA MET A 70 -10.29 9.93 -5.76
C MET A 70 -9.07 9.93 -4.82
N PRO A 71 -7.91 10.48 -5.26
CA PRO A 71 -6.69 10.45 -4.46
C PRO A 71 -6.84 11.21 -3.13
N GLU A 72 -7.57 12.32 -3.16
CA GLU A 72 -7.88 13.16 -1.99
C GLU A 72 -8.60 12.36 -0.89
N HIS A 73 -9.56 11.52 -1.27
CA HIS A 73 -10.29 10.67 -0.33
C HIS A 73 -9.37 9.59 0.25
N THR A 74 -8.58 8.95 -0.61
CA THR A 74 -7.65 7.88 -0.22
C THR A 74 -6.56 8.38 0.73
N ALA A 75 -6.09 9.62 0.53
CA ALA A 75 -5.08 10.26 1.38
C ALA A 75 -5.55 10.49 2.83
N THR A 76 -6.87 10.44 3.10
CA THR A 76 -7.39 10.60 4.46
C THR A 76 -7.12 9.39 5.39
N PHE A 77 -6.68 8.26 4.82
CA PHE A 77 -6.44 7.03 5.56
C PHE A 77 -5.20 6.22 5.11
N ALA A 78 -4.30 6.82 4.31
CA ALA A 78 -3.05 6.19 3.88
C ALA A 78 -1.85 7.12 4.08
N HIS A 79 -0.64 6.57 4.23
CA HIS A 79 0.59 7.37 4.24
C HIS A 79 0.93 7.88 2.84
N SER A 80 0.69 7.04 1.83
CA SER A 80 0.85 7.38 0.42
C SER A 80 -0.33 6.91 -0.41
N VAL A 81 -0.62 7.64 -1.46
CA VAL A 81 -1.56 7.24 -2.52
C VAL A 81 -0.78 6.99 -3.80
N MET A 82 -1.07 5.88 -4.46
CA MET A 82 -0.50 5.56 -5.77
C MET A 82 -1.57 5.76 -6.85
N VAL A 83 -1.31 6.72 -7.74
CA VAL A 83 -2.18 7.10 -8.86
C VAL A 83 -1.57 6.58 -10.16
N GLY A 84 -2.41 5.95 -10.99
CA GLY A 84 -1.98 5.33 -12.24
C GLY A 84 -1.68 3.84 -12.09
N GLU A 85 -0.75 3.33 -12.91
CA GLU A 85 -0.46 1.89 -13.01
C GLU A 85 0.55 1.41 -11.95
N GLY A 86 1.39 2.30 -11.42
CA GLY A 86 2.37 2.01 -10.39
C GLY A 86 3.68 1.39 -10.91
N TYR A 87 3.93 1.29 -12.22
CA TYR A 87 5.08 0.50 -12.71
C TYR A 87 6.42 1.13 -12.32
N PHE A 88 6.51 2.46 -12.35
CA PHE A 88 7.73 3.19 -11.99
C PHE A 88 7.67 3.68 -10.54
N THR A 89 6.53 4.25 -10.18
CA THR A 89 6.30 4.81 -8.85
C THR A 89 6.33 3.78 -7.72
N TRP A 90 5.94 2.52 -7.95
CA TRP A 90 6.06 1.48 -6.93
C TRP A 90 7.51 1.22 -6.52
N GLN A 91 8.42 1.15 -7.49
CA GLN A 91 9.84 0.97 -7.20
C GLN A 91 10.42 2.17 -6.48
N GLN A 92 10.01 3.38 -6.86
CA GLN A 92 10.41 4.61 -6.16
C GLN A 92 9.92 4.60 -4.71
N LEU A 93 8.66 4.24 -4.47
CA LEU A 93 8.08 4.17 -3.13
C LEU A 93 8.84 3.18 -2.25
N ILE A 94 9.19 2.00 -2.77
CA ILE A 94 9.99 1.01 -2.03
C ILE A 94 11.35 1.59 -1.63
N GLN A 95 12.02 2.31 -2.54
CA GLN A 95 13.31 2.94 -2.27
C GLN A 95 13.19 4.05 -1.22
N ASP A 96 12.19 4.92 -1.35
CA ASP A 96 11.90 6.00 -0.41
C ASP A 96 11.60 5.44 0.99
N PHE A 97 10.79 4.37 1.08
CA PHE A 97 10.48 3.68 2.32
C PHE A 97 11.71 2.98 2.91
N ALA A 98 12.54 2.33 2.09
CA ALA A 98 13.76 1.68 2.57
C ALA A 98 14.78 2.69 3.13
N ALA A 99 14.80 3.92 2.61
CA ALA A 99 15.74 4.95 3.05
C ALA A 99 15.38 5.55 4.41
N GLU A 100 14.10 5.90 4.64
CA GLU A 100 13.68 6.67 5.82
C GLU A 100 12.40 6.14 6.49
N GLY A 101 11.96 4.93 6.16
CA GLY A 101 10.70 4.36 6.61
C GLY A 101 9.51 5.21 6.16
N ILE A 102 8.50 5.31 7.02
CA ILE A 102 7.28 6.11 6.76
C ILE A 102 7.61 7.57 6.42
N ARG A 103 8.70 8.14 6.97
CA ARG A 103 9.09 9.54 6.74
C ARG A 103 9.61 9.79 5.33
N GLY A 104 10.15 8.76 4.67
CA GLY A 104 10.63 8.86 3.29
C GLY A 104 9.50 8.83 2.27
N MET A 105 8.35 8.27 2.65
CA MET A 105 7.21 8.13 1.75
C MET A 105 6.62 9.51 1.38
N LYS A 106 6.39 9.73 0.09
CA LYS A 106 5.64 10.90 -0.41
C LYS A 106 4.14 10.69 -0.20
N PRO A 107 3.35 11.75 0.06
CA PRO A 107 1.91 11.61 0.21
C PRO A 107 1.22 11.10 -1.08
N LEU A 108 1.80 11.39 -2.24
CA LEU A 108 1.27 11.02 -3.55
C LEU A 108 2.42 10.57 -4.46
N TYR A 109 2.21 9.45 -5.14
CA TYR A 109 3.04 8.97 -6.25
C TYR A 109 2.14 8.85 -7.49
N GLU A 110 2.53 9.53 -8.57
CA GLU A 110 1.76 9.60 -9.81
C GLU A 110 2.66 9.20 -10.99
N ASP A 111 2.17 8.27 -11.81
CA ASP A 111 2.80 7.84 -13.08
C ASP A 111 2.45 8.77 -14.24
#